data_AF-A0A127CKP2-F1
#
_entry.id   AF-A0A127CKP2-F1
#
_cell.length_a   1.000
_cell.length_b   1.000
_cell.length_c   1.000
_cell.angle_alpha   90.00
_cell.angle_beta   90.00
_cell.angle_gamma   90.00
#
_symmetry.space_group_name_H-M   'P 1'
#
loop_
_entity.id
_entity.type
_entity.pdbx_description
1 polymer ?
#
loop_
_entity_poly.entity_id
_entity_poly.type
_entity_poly.pdbx_seq_one_letter_code
_entity_poly.pdbx_strand_id
1 'polypeptide(L)'
;MYFERLIGGASIVFGGFLLFFLIPLQVTSQPGPIDPSLFPKIAAWLFILLGLVQLFARAQPVNFGWYEFARLAALAALVLAAAFVMPLAGFLPSAIALMAAVCAFMFERRYAWLAVTIVLVPAATWFVFVIVMGRPLPSIPF
;
A
#
# COMPACT_ATOMS: atom_id res chain seq x y z
N MET A 1 20.76 -1.50 15.88
CA MET A 1 21.41 -2.42 14.92
C MET A 1 20.69 -3.77 14.75
N TYR A 2 20.25 -4.44 15.83
CA TYR A 2 19.51 -5.72 15.68
C TYR A 2 18.05 -5.54 15.23
N PHE A 3 17.39 -4.45 15.66
CA PHE A 3 15.97 -4.20 15.37
C PHE A 3 15.72 -3.90 13.89
N GLU A 4 16.58 -3.11 13.27
CA GLU A 4 16.50 -2.72 11.85
C GLU A 4 16.70 -3.93 10.95
N ARG A 5 17.61 -4.83 11.33
CA ARG A 5 17.81 -6.12 10.65
C ARG A 5 16.61 -7.04 10.83
N LEU A 6 15.99 -7.06 12.01
CA LEU A 6 14.78 -7.83 12.26
C LEU A 6 13.62 -7.34 11.38
N ILE A 7 13.45 -6.02 11.22
CA ILE A 7 12.45 -5.45 10.30
C ILE A 7 12.74 -5.83 8.84
N GLY A 8 14.01 -5.75 8.41
CA GLY A 8 14.43 -6.16 7.07
C GLY A 8 14.15 -7.64 6.81
N GLY A 9 14.54 -8.50 7.75
CA GLY A 9 14.25 -9.94 7.70
C GLY A 9 12.75 -10.23 7.68
N ALA A 10 11.95 -9.56 8.52
CA ALA A 10 10.50 -9.71 8.54
C ALA A 10 9.86 -9.30 7.20
N SER A 11 10.37 -8.24 6.57
CA SER A 11 9.91 -7.78 5.25
C SER A 11 10.21 -8.79 4.15
N ILE A 12 11.39 -9.43 4.17
CA ILE A 12 11.74 -10.50 3.22
C ILE A 12 10.82 -11.71 3.41
N VAL A 13 10.63 -12.15 4.66
CA VAL A 13 9.75 -13.29 4.96
C VAL A 13 8.32 -12.99 4.52
N PHE A 14 7.83 -11.78 4.79
CA PHE A 14 6.50 -11.35 4.36
C PHE A 14 6.36 -11.29 2.84
N GLY A 15 7.33 -10.70 2.13
CA GLY A 15 7.33 -10.68 0.66
C GLY A 15 7.40 -12.08 0.05
N GLY A 16 8.21 -12.97 0.62
CA GLY A 16 8.24 -14.39 0.23
C GLY A 16 6.91 -15.10 0.47
N PHE A 17 6.29 -14.88 1.63
CA PHE A 17 4.95 -15.39 1.93
C PHE A 17 3.91 -14.91 0.92
N LEU A 18 3.93 -13.63 0.54
CA LEU A 18 3.06 -13.10 -0.51
C LEU A 18 3.30 -13.82 -1.84
N LEU A 19 4.56 -13.95 -2.29
CA LEU A 19 4.89 -14.55 -3.60
C LEU A 19 4.54 -16.04 -3.70
N PHE A 20 4.86 -16.82 -2.66
CA PHE A 20 4.77 -18.29 -2.73
C PHE A 20 3.46 -18.85 -2.19
N PHE A 21 2.72 -18.10 -1.36
CA PHE A 21 1.48 -18.58 -0.76
C PHE A 21 0.28 -17.69 -1.08
N LEU A 22 0.30 -16.41 -0.69
CA LEU A 22 -0.92 -15.60 -0.74
C LEU A 22 -1.35 -15.27 -2.18
N ILE A 23 -0.43 -14.85 -3.04
CA ILE A 23 -0.73 -14.46 -4.43
C ILE A 23 -1.23 -15.67 -5.24
N PRO A 24 -0.56 -16.84 -5.24
CA PRO A 24 -1.05 -18.01 -5.96
C PRO A 24 -2.43 -18.50 -5.48
N LEU A 25 -2.73 -18.35 -4.19
CA LEU A 25 -4.01 -18.80 -3.61
C LEU A 25 -5.16 -17.81 -3.84
N GLN A 26 -4.89 -16.50 -3.88
CA GLN A 26 -5.93 -15.47 -3.89
C GLN A 26 -6.10 -14.78 -5.24
N VAL A 27 -5.08 -14.79 -6.11
CA VAL A 27 -5.14 -14.11 -7.40
C VAL A 27 -5.39 -15.11 -8.50
N THR A 28 -6.65 -15.18 -8.94
CA THR A 28 -7.05 -15.95 -10.11
C THR A 28 -6.57 -15.29 -11.41
N SER A 29 -6.09 -16.08 -12.37
CA SER A 29 -5.80 -15.55 -13.71
C SER A 29 -7.11 -15.19 -14.40
N GLN A 30 -7.19 -14.01 -14.99
CA GLN A 30 -8.30 -13.61 -15.85
C GLN A 30 -7.78 -13.21 -17.23
N PRO A 31 -8.54 -13.45 -18.32
CA PRO A 31 -8.16 -13.01 -19.65
C PRO A 31 -8.08 -11.47 -19.69
N GLY A 32 -6.91 -10.96 -20.07
CA GLY A 32 -6.64 -9.53 -20.16
C GLY A 32 -5.28 -9.27 -20.80
N PRO A 33 -4.98 -8.03 -21.21
CA PRO A 33 -3.70 -7.70 -21.84
C PRO A 33 -2.53 -7.79 -20.85
N ILE A 34 -2.79 -7.70 -19.54
CA ILE A 34 -1.80 -7.78 -18.47
C ILE A 34 -2.28 -8.76 -17.41
N ASP A 35 -1.39 -9.65 -16.95
CA ASP A 35 -1.66 -10.58 -15.85
C ASP A 35 -1.99 -9.81 -14.56
N PRO A 36 -3.18 -9.98 -13.95
CA PRO A 36 -3.55 -9.30 -12.70
C PRO A 36 -2.61 -9.57 -11.52
N SER A 37 -1.86 -10.68 -11.56
CA SER A 37 -0.88 -11.01 -10.53
C SER A 37 0.41 -10.21 -10.63
N LEU A 38 0.65 -9.46 -11.72
CA LEU A 38 1.86 -8.64 -11.88
C LEU A 38 1.99 -7.60 -10.77
N PHE A 39 0.93 -6.84 -10.48
CA PHE A 39 0.98 -5.80 -9.46
C PHE A 39 1.36 -6.36 -8.07
N PRO A 40 0.66 -7.37 -7.52
CA PRO A 40 1.03 -7.90 -6.21
C PRO A 40 2.38 -8.63 -6.24
N LYS A 41 2.79 -9.23 -7.37
CA LYS A 41 4.15 -9.80 -7.51
C LYS A 41 5.22 -8.71 -7.40
N ILE A 42 5.04 -7.57 -8.07
CA ILE A 42 5.96 -6.43 -7.98
C ILE A 42 6.04 -5.92 -6.54
N ALA A 43 4.89 -5.73 -5.87
CA ALA A 43 4.87 -5.30 -4.47
C ALA A 43 5.61 -6.28 -3.53
N ALA A 44 5.40 -7.58 -3.71
CA ALA A 44 6.07 -8.61 -2.92
C ALA A 44 7.59 -8.66 -3.20
N TRP A 45 8.01 -8.48 -4.44
CA TRP A 45 9.42 -8.30 -4.79
C TRP A 45 10.02 -7.05 -4.16
N LEU A 46 9.29 -5.92 -4.12
CA LEU A 46 9.75 -4.71 -3.43
C LEU A 46 9.99 -4.97 -1.93
N PHE A 47 9.09 -5.69 -1.25
CA PHE A 47 9.32 -6.07 0.15
C PHE A 47 10.60 -6.90 0.33
N ILE A 48 10.87 -7.86 -0.56
CA ILE A 48 12.08 -8.68 -0.51
C ILE A 48 13.32 -7.82 -0.77
N LEU A 49 13.33 -7.06 -1.85
CA LEU A 49 14.49 -6.27 -2.26
C LEU A 49 14.82 -5.17 -1.25
N LEU A 50 13.83 -4.43 -0.78
CA LEU A 50 14.03 -3.39 0.24
C LEU A 50 14.40 -4.00 1.59
N GLY A 51 13.83 -5.15 1.95
CA GLY A 51 14.22 -5.89 3.16
C GLY A 51 15.67 -6.39 3.09
N LEU A 52 16.13 -6.85 1.92
CA LEU A 52 17.53 -7.24 1.68
C LEU A 52 18.45 -6.03 1.82
N VAL A 53 18.10 -4.90 1.18
CA VAL A 53 18.84 -3.65 1.35
C VAL A 53 18.94 -3.30 2.83
N GLN A 54 17.85 -3.40 3.59
CA GLN A 54 17.83 -3.06 5.01
C GLN A 54 18.62 -4.04 5.90
N LEU A 55 18.74 -5.31 5.53
CA LEU A 55 19.60 -6.27 6.23
C LEU A 55 21.09 -5.91 6.10
N PHE A 56 21.50 -5.44 4.91
CA PHE A 56 22.91 -5.21 4.59
C PHE A 56 23.35 -3.74 4.73
N ALA A 57 22.41 -2.79 4.66
CA ALA A 57 22.70 -1.38 4.81
C ALA A 57 23.18 -1.06 6.23
N ARG A 58 24.05 -0.05 6.35
CA ARG A 58 24.44 0.49 7.64
C ARG A 58 23.28 1.29 8.23
N ALA A 59 22.70 0.77 9.30
CA ALA A 59 21.69 1.49 10.06
C ALA A 59 22.31 2.70 10.78
N GLN A 60 21.79 3.89 10.48
CA GLN A 60 21.95 5.05 11.35
C GLN A 60 21.06 4.83 12.59
N PRO A 61 21.51 5.18 13.80
CA PRO A 61 20.65 5.07 14.99
C PRO A 61 19.44 6.00 14.81
N VAL A 62 18.27 5.41 14.60
CA VAL A 62 17.01 6.14 14.54
C VAL A 62 16.52 6.34 15.96
N ASN A 63 16.38 7.59 16.38
CA ASN A 63 15.74 7.91 17.66
C ASN A 63 14.22 7.78 17.47
N PHE A 64 13.70 6.57 17.71
CA PHE A 64 12.28 6.26 17.56
C PHE A 64 11.57 6.58 18.87
N GLY A 65 11.05 7.80 18.98
CA GLY A 65 10.29 8.23 20.14
C GLY A 65 8.87 7.66 20.15
N TRP A 66 8.20 7.79 21.30
CA TRP A 66 6.79 7.40 21.43
C TRP A 66 5.88 8.16 20.46
N TYR A 67 6.21 9.41 20.14
CA TYR A 67 5.45 10.24 19.22
C TYR A 67 5.51 9.71 17.78
N GLU A 68 6.70 9.33 17.30
CA GLU A 68 6.89 8.73 15.97
C GLU A 68 6.17 7.38 15.87
N PHE A 69 6.26 6.57 16.93
CA PHE A 69 5.54 5.30 17.01
C PHE A 69 4.02 5.51 16.97
N ALA A 70 3.48 6.44 17.76
CA ALA A 70 2.05 6.75 17.77
C ALA A 70 1.59 7.26 16.39
N ARG A 71 2.41 8.07 15.69
CA ARG A 71 2.10 8.52 14.34
C ARG A 71 2.07 7.39 13.32
N LEU A 72 3.03 6.48 13.39
CA LEU A 72 3.06 5.29 12.53
C LEU A 72 1.84 4.40 12.79
N ALA A 73 1.53 4.14 14.05
CA ALA A 73 0.37 3.35 14.45
C ALA A 73 -0.95 3.98 14.00
N ALA A 74 -1.10 5.30 14.12
CA ALA A 74 -2.28 6.03 13.64
C ALA A 74 -2.42 5.93 12.11
N LEU A 75 -1.32 6.07 11.36
CA LEU A 75 -1.33 5.93 9.91
C LEU A 75 -1.71 4.49 9.50
N ALA A 76 -1.16 3.48 10.18
CA ALA A 76 -1.49 2.08 9.93
C ALA A 76 -2.98 1.79 10.22
N ALA A 77 -3.51 2.30 11.33
CA ALA A 77 -4.92 2.19 11.67
C ALA A 77 -5.83 2.86 10.64
N LEU A 78 -5.44 4.03 10.13
CA LEU A 78 -6.16 4.73 9.07
C LEU A 78 -6.22 3.92 7.77
N VAL A 79 -5.10 3.31 7.36
CA VAL A 79 -5.05 2.44 6.17
C VAL A 79 -5.94 1.21 6.37
N LEU A 80 -5.88 0.57 7.55
CA LEU A 80 -6.75 -0.57 7.88
C LEU A 80 -8.22 -0.17 7.85
N ALA A 81 -8.60 0.95 8.48
CA ALA A 81 -9.96 1.44 8.48
C ALA A 81 -10.47 1.69 7.05
N ALA A 82 -9.66 2.32 6.20
CA ALA A 82 -10.01 2.51 4.79
C ALA A 82 -10.20 1.17 4.05
N ALA A 83 -9.35 0.18 4.31
CA ALA A 83 -9.47 -1.16 3.72
C ALA A 83 -10.76 -1.87 4.17
N PHE A 84 -11.19 -1.71 5.43
CA PHE A 84 -12.46 -2.26 5.94
C PHE A 84 -13.69 -1.53 5.43
N VAL A 85 -13.59 -0.22 5.14
CA VAL A 85 -14.71 0.57 4.59
C VAL A 85 -14.86 0.36 3.08
N MET A 86 -13.78 0.01 2.38
CA MET A 86 -13.76 -0.12 0.92
C MET A 86 -14.82 -1.07 0.33
N PRO A 87 -15.12 -2.24 0.92
CA PRO A 87 -16.21 -3.10 0.44
C PRO A 87 -17.61 -2.48 0.57
N LEU A 88 -17.79 -1.51 1.47
CA LEU A 88 -19.07 -0.87 1.74
C LEU A 88 -19.29 0.39 0.90
N ALA A 89 -18.26 1.24 0.80
CA ALA A 89 -18.35 2.55 0.15
C ALA A 89 -17.81 2.53 -1.30
N GLY A 90 -17.18 1.44 -1.72
CA GLY A 90 -16.48 1.33 -3.00
C GLY A 90 -15.06 1.92 -2.95
N PHE A 91 -14.25 1.54 -3.93
CA PHE A 91 -12.84 1.89 -4.04
C PHE A 91 -12.61 3.39 -4.16
N LEU A 92 -13.28 4.07 -5.10
CA LEU A 92 -13.00 5.48 -5.39
C LEU A 92 -13.23 6.37 -4.15
N PRO A 93 -14.42 6.33 -3.51
CA PRO A 93 -14.69 7.16 -2.34
C PRO A 93 -13.75 6.85 -1.17
N SER A 94 -13.50 5.56 -0.88
CA SER A 94 -12.60 5.16 0.20
C SER A 94 -11.15 5.56 -0.06
N ALA A 95 -10.66 5.42 -1.29
CA ALA A 95 -9.28 5.77 -1.65
C ALA A 95 -9.07 7.30 -1.65
N ILE A 96 -10.05 8.08 -2.12
CA ILE A 96 -10.00 9.55 -2.05
C ILE A 96 -10.02 10.01 -0.60
N ALA A 97 -10.90 9.47 0.23
CA ALA A 97 -10.98 9.79 1.65
C ALA A 97 -9.67 9.43 2.39
N LEU A 98 -9.11 8.25 2.11
CA LEU A 98 -7.81 7.84 2.66
C LEU A 98 -6.70 8.80 2.23
N MET A 99 -6.63 9.16 0.94
CA MET A 99 -5.60 10.07 0.45
C MET A 99 -5.72 11.46 1.10
N ALA A 100 -6.94 11.99 1.23
CA ALA A 100 -7.19 13.24 1.93
C ALA A 100 -6.76 13.18 3.40
N ALA A 101 -7.08 12.08 4.10
CA ALA A 101 -6.70 11.88 5.49
C ALA A 101 -5.17 11.75 5.66
N VAL A 102 -4.48 11.04 4.77
CA VAL A 102 -3.01 10.94 4.76
C VAL A 102 -2.38 12.30 4.49
N CYS A 103 -2.87 13.04 3.50
CA CYS A 103 -2.38 14.39 3.19
C CYS A 103 -2.57 15.35 4.36
N ALA A 104 -3.73 15.31 5.02
CA ALA A 104 -4.00 16.09 6.23
C ALA A 104 -3.04 15.70 7.37
N PHE A 105 -2.78 14.40 7.55
CA PHE A 105 -1.87 13.88 8.56
C PHE A 105 -0.39 14.29 8.32
N MET A 106 -0.02 14.55 7.07
CA MET A 106 1.31 15.05 6.71
C MET A 106 1.45 16.58 6.89
N PHE A 107 0.38 17.31 7.21
CA PHE A 107 0.35 18.76 7.37
C PHE A 107 0.89 19.55 6.17
N GLU A 108 0.79 18.98 4.96
CA GLU A 108 1.19 19.64 3.73
C GLU A 108 0.27 20.85 3.44
N ARG A 109 0.84 21.98 3.00
CA ARG A 109 0.08 23.24 2.83
C ARG A 109 -0.16 23.63 1.38
N ARG A 110 0.41 22.89 0.43
CA ARG A 110 0.26 23.15 -1.00
C ARG A 110 -1.09 22.65 -1.50
N TYR A 111 -2.15 23.42 -1.25
CA TYR A 111 -3.54 23.00 -1.52
C TYR A 111 -3.80 22.56 -2.96
N ALA A 112 -3.22 23.24 -3.96
CA ALA A 112 -3.34 22.82 -5.36
C ALA A 112 -2.75 21.43 -5.61
N TRP A 113 -1.56 21.18 -5.05
CA TRP A 113 -0.90 19.87 -5.15
C TRP A 113 -1.69 18.78 -4.41
N LEU A 114 -2.24 19.12 -3.25
CA LEU A 114 -3.09 18.22 -2.47
C LEU A 114 -4.35 17.82 -3.24
N ALA A 115 -5.09 18.80 -3.76
CA ALA A 115 -6.32 18.53 -4.52
C ALA A 115 -6.04 17.62 -5.72
N VAL A 116 -4.95 17.89 -6.46
CA VAL A 116 -4.52 17.04 -7.57
C VAL A 116 -4.18 15.63 -7.09
N THR A 117 -3.35 15.49 -6.06
CA THR A 117 -2.90 14.17 -5.57
C THR A 117 -4.06 13.35 -5.01
N ILE A 118 -4.96 13.99 -4.26
CA ILE A 118 -6.14 13.37 -3.63
C ILE A 118 -7.06 12.73 -4.66
N VAL A 119 -7.22 13.33 -5.84
CA VAL A 119 -8.12 12.83 -6.88
C VAL A 119 -7.37 11.97 -7.89
N LEU A 120 -6.23 12.46 -8.38
CA LEU A 120 -5.52 11.85 -9.51
C LEU A 120 -4.93 10.49 -9.16
N VAL A 121 -4.38 10.32 -7.94
CA VAL A 121 -3.76 9.05 -7.56
C VAL A 121 -4.81 7.93 -7.43
N PRO A 122 -5.94 8.11 -6.71
CA PRO A 122 -7.02 7.13 -6.73
C PRO A 122 -7.59 6.86 -8.12
N ALA A 123 -7.82 7.91 -8.93
CA ALA A 123 -8.37 7.76 -10.27
C ALA A 123 -7.42 7.00 -11.21
N ALA A 124 -6.11 7.29 -11.17
CA ALA A 124 -5.10 6.58 -11.92
C ALA A 124 -4.99 5.11 -11.49
N THR A 125 -5.08 4.85 -10.18
CA THR A 125 -5.10 3.48 -9.64
C THR A 125 -6.32 2.74 -10.15
N TRP A 126 -7.51 3.34 -10.06
CA TRP A 126 -8.74 2.76 -10.60
C TRP A 126 -8.61 2.45 -12.10
N PHE A 127 -8.08 3.39 -12.89
CA PHE A 127 -7.88 3.22 -14.32
C PHE A 127 -6.97 2.02 -14.63
N VAL A 128 -5.83 1.92 -13.95
CA VAL A 128 -4.89 0.80 -14.14
C VAL A 128 -5.57 -0.53 -13.81
N PHE A 129 -6.27 -0.64 -12.68
CA PHE A 129 -6.87 -1.92 -12.30
C PHE A 129 -8.09 -2.30 -13.14
N VAL A 130 -9.01 -1.36 -13.35
CA VAL A 130 -10.29 -1.65 -14.03
C VAL A 130 -10.12 -1.70 -15.54
N ILE A 131 -9.40 -0.74 -16.13
CA ILE A 131 -9.29 -0.63 -17.59
C ILE A 131 -8.09 -1.43 -18.10
N VAL A 132 -6.92 -1.28 -17.49
CA VAL A 132 -5.70 -1.92 -18.00
C VAL A 132 -5.62 -3.40 -17.60
N MET A 133 -5.96 -3.72 -16.34
CA MET A 133 -5.87 -5.10 -15.83
C MET A 133 -7.20 -5.87 -15.89
N GLY A 134 -8.31 -5.22 -16.26
CA GLY A 134 -9.62 -5.85 -16.34
C GLY A 134 -10.16 -6.36 -14.99
N ARG A 135 -9.63 -5.87 -13.87
CA ARG A 135 -10.01 -6.32 -12.53
C ARG A 135 -11.05 -5.39 -11.91
N PRO A 136 -12.24 -5.90 -11.55
CA PRO A 136 -13.21 -5.10 -10.83
C PRO A 136 -12.65 -4.78 -9.44
N LEU A 137 -12.62 -3.50 -9.11
CA LEU A 137 -12.43 -3.02 -7.75
C LEU A 137 -13.80 -2.95 -7.05
N PRO A 138 -13.86 -2.93 -5.71
CA PRO A 138 -15.11 -2.72 -5.00
C PRO A 138 -15.85 -1.51 -5.57
N SER A 139 -17.01 -1.73 -6.18
CA SER A 139 -17.86 -0.66 -6.68
C SER A 139 -18.91 -0.33 -5.63
N ILE A 140 -19.46 0.87 -5.72
CA ILE A 140 -20.58 1.25 -4.86
C ILE A 140 -21.75 0.30 -5.20
N PRO A 141 -22.42 -0.32 -4.21
CA PRO A 141 -23.52 -1.24 -4.46
C PRO A 141 -24.79 -0.46 -4.85
N PHE A 142 -24.84 0.08 -6.07
CA PHE A 142 -26.04 0.66 -6.68
C PHE A 142 -26.11 0.25 -8.16
#